data_AF-A0A1M5CPK9-F1
#
_entry.id   AF-A0A1M5CPK9-F1
#
_cell.length_a   1.000
_cell.length_b   1.000
_cell.length_c   1.000
_cell.angle_alpha   90.00
_cell.angle_beta   90.00
_cell.angle_gamma   90.00
#
_symmetry.space_group_name_H-M   'P 1'
#
loop_
_entity.id
_entity.type
_entity.pdbx_description
1 polymer ?
#
loop_
_entity_poly.entity_id
_entity_poly.type
_entity_poly.pdbx_seq_one_letter_code
_entity_poly.pdbx_strand_id
1 'polypeptide(L)'
;MTKDKDRIQFRTGPLAADLQARTAPDASTSADLIARRDLERYYQVLHHDLHTVDLTREEAHLVCEALSTPDADPSPDTILGSILIAVHIDHLDRSYGVDARALTLKIKWWTVGQRYAVLDAVERWRLLKDERVDPDMALVRVGLYRPKRH
;
A
#
# COMPACT_ATOMS: atom_id res chain seq x y z
N MET A 1 -17.23 -29.78 13.74
CA MET A 1 -16.27 -28.73 14.16
C MET A 1 -16.29 -27.64 13.11
N THR A 2 -16.70 -26.45 13.52
CA THR A 2 -17.37 -25.43 12.70
C THR A 2 -16.41 -24.56 11.88
N LYS A 3 -16.78 -24.38 10.60
CA LYS A 3 -16.20 -23.54 9.53
C LYS A 3 -16.16 -22.02 9.82
N ASP A 4 -16.32 -21.60 11.07
CA ASP A 4 -16.66 -20.20 11.41
C ASP A 4 -15.43 -19.31 11.66
N LYS A 5 -14.21 -19.87 11.62
CA LYS A 5 -12.96 -19.11 11.82
C LYS A 5 -12.55 -18.23 10.63
N ASP A 6 -13.16 -18.42 9.45
CA ASP A 6 -12.77 -17.74 8.21
C ASP A 6 -13.74 -16.60 7.81
N ARG A 7 -14.73 -16.26 8.64
CA ARG A 7 -15.65 -15.15 8.34
C ARG A 7 -15.00 -13.81 8.70
N ILE A 8 -14.62 -13.05 7.69
CA ILE A 8 -14.22 -11.65 7.83
C ILE A 8 -15.49 -10.84 8.13
N GLN A 9 -15.53 -10.20 9.30
CA GLN A 9 -16.56 -9.24 9.69
C GLN A 9 -15.89 -7.91 10.03
N PHE A 10 -16.46 -6.81 9.55
CA PHE A 10 -15.99 -5.48 9.88
C PHE A 10 -17.17 -4.59 10.25
N ARG A 11 -16.92 -3.59 11.10
CA ARG A 11 -17.90 -2.57 11.42
C ARG A 11 -17.95 -1.57 10.27
N THR A 12 -19.14 -1.31 9.74
CA THR A 12 -19.32 -0.44 8.57
C THR A 12 -18.81 0.98 8.81
N GLY A 13 -18.99 1.52 10.01
CA GLY A 13 -18.44 2.82 10.40
C GLY A 13 -18.78 3.92 9.37
N PRO A 14 -17.78 4.71 8.91
CA PRO A 14 -18.00 5.73 7.88
C PRO A 14 -18.55 5.22 6.55
N LEU A 15 -18.34 3.94 6.22
CA LEU A 15 -18.78 3.33 4.95
C LEU A 15 -20.28 3.01 4.92
N ALA A 16 -21.00 3.18 6.04
CA ALA A 16 -22.40 2.80 6.14
C ALA A 16 -23.28 3.49 5.09
N ALA A 17 -23.06 4.78 4.86
CA ALA A 17 -23.81 5.55 3.87
C ALA A 17 -23.56 5.06 2.43
N ASP A 18 -22.30 4.81 2.08
CA ASP A 18 -21.93 4.32 0.75
C ASP A 18 -22.47 2.92 0.47
N LEU A 19 -22.41 2.03 1.46
CA LEU A 19 -22.96 0.67 1.36
C LEU A 19 -24.49 0.71 1.25
N GLN A 20 -25.16 1.56 2.03
CA GLN A 20 -26.61 1.75 1.96
C GLN A 20 -27.04 2.28 0.59
N ALA A 21 -26.35 3.29 0.05
CA ALA A 21 -26.65 3.86 -1.26
C ALA A 21 -26.55 2.83 -2.41
N ARG A 22 -25.80 1.75 -2.21
CA ARG A 22 -25.58 0.68 -3.20
C ARG A 22 -26.42 -0.57 -2.94
N THR A 23 -27.18 -0.60 -1.84
CA THR A 23 -28.07 -1.70 -1.48
C THR A 23 -29.45 -1.47 -2.08
N ALA A 24 -29.98 -2.46 -2.80
CA ALA A 24 -31.31 -2.36 -3.39
C ALA A 24 -32.39 -2.26 -2.28
N PRO A 25 -33.45 -1.46 -2.46
CA PRO A 25 -34.49 -1.27 -1.45
C PRO A 25 -35.24 -2.54 -1.06
N ASP A 26 -35.25 -3.54 -1.95
CA ASP A 26 -35.88 -4.84 -1.76
C ASP A 26 -35.02 -5.84 -0.98
N ALA A 27 -33.83 -5.43 -0.52
CA ALA A 27 -32.84 -6.27 0.16
C ALA A 27 -32.43 -7.54 -0.62
N SER A 28 -32.65 -7.57 -1.94
CA SER A 28 -32.30 -8.71 -2.80
C SER A 28 -30.79 -8.98 -2.84
N THR A 29 -29.98 -7.97 -2.51
CA THR A 29 -28.52 -8.08 -2.41
C THR A 29 -28.07 -7.79 -0.98
N SER A 30 -27.38 -8.75 -0.35
CA SER A 30 -26.79 -8.57 0.98
C SER A 30 -25.71 -7.48 0.97
N ALA A 31 -25.70 -6.63 2.00
CA ALA A 31 -24.67 -5.61 2.21
C ALA A 31 -23.26 -6.20 2.26
N ASP A 32 -23.10 -7.42 2.77
CA ASP A 32 -21.83 -8.15 2.80
C ASP A 32 -21.31 -8.45 1.39
N LEU A 33 -22.20 -8.78 0.45
CA LEU A 33 -21.82 -9.05 -0.95
C LEU A 33 -21.41 -7.77 -1.67
N ILE A 34 -22.06 -6.64 -1.36
CA ILE A 34 -21.71 -5.31 -1.89
C ILE A 34 -20.34 -4.90 -1.37
N ALA A 35 -20.13 -4.99 -0.05
CA ALA A 35 -18.85 -4.72 0.58
C ALA A 35 -17.71 -5.54 -0.03
N ARG A 36 -17.91 -6.86 -0.18
CA ARG A 36 -16.91 -7.74 -0.81
C ARG A 36 -16.56 -7.28 -2.22
N ARG A 37 -17.57 -7.03 -3.06
CA ARG A 37 -17.38 -6.59 -4.45
C ARG A 37 -16.66 -5.24 -4.54
N ASP A 38 -16.99 -4.31 -3.65
CA ASP A 38 -16.39 -2.98 -3.65
C ASP A 38 -14.94 -3.04 -3.16
N LEU A 39 -14.63 -3.90 -2.18
CA LEU A 39 -13.25 -4.21 -1.77
C LEU A 39 -12.45 -4.89 -2.89
N GLU A 40 -13.02 -5.87 -3.59
CA GLU A 40 -12.38 -6.52 -4.74
C GLU A 40 -12.00 -5.49 -5.81
N ARG A 41 -12.91 -4.56 -6.15
CA ARG A 41 -12.64 -3.48 -7.10
C ARG A 41 -11.57 -2.52 -6.58
N TYR A 42 -11.63 -2.17 -5.31
CA TYR A 42 -10.63 -1.30 -4.69
C TYR A 42 -9.23 -1.91 -4.79
N TYR A 43 -9.06 -3.19 -4.44
CA TYR A 43 -7.77 -3.87 -4.57
C TYR A 43 -7.30 -4.00 -6.03
N GLN A 44 -8.21 -4.15 -7.00
CA GLN A 44 -7.86 -4.11 -8.42
C GLN A 44 -7.31 -2.74 -8.85
N VAL A 45 -7.91 -1.64 -8.37
CA VAL A 45 -7.42 -0.28 -8.61
C VAL A 45 -6.04 -0.09 -7.99
N LEU A 46 -5.84 -0.49 -6.73
CA LEU A 46 -4.53 -0.41 -6.08
C LEU A 46 -3.46 -1.18 -6.85
N HIS A 47 -3.77 -2.41 -7.28
CA HIS A 47 -2.83 -3.21 -8.07
C HIS A 47 -2.51 -2.54 -9.43
N HIS A 48 -3.51 -1.96 -10.09
CA HIS A 48 -3.31 -1.23 -11.34
C HIS A 48 -2.41 -0.01 -11.15
N ASP A 49 -2.71 0.82 -10.15
CA ASP A 49 -1.93 2.03 -9.87
C ASP A 49 -0.50 1.69 -9.46
N LEU A 50 -0.29 0.68 -8.62
CA LEU A 50 1.04 0.18 -8.27
C LEU A 50 1.81 -0.28 -9.52
N HIS A 51 1.10 -0.78 -10.55
CA HIS A 51 1.75 -1.19 -11.78
C HIS A 51 2.44 -0.04 -12.52
N THR A 52 1.96 1.18 -12.33
CA THR A 52 2.46 2.40 -12.97
C THR A 52 3.53 3.12 -12.16
N VAL A 53 3.78 2.69 -10.93
CA VAL A 53 4.87 3.20 -10.08
C VAL A 53 6.18 2.55 -10.53
N ASP A 54 7.15 3.38 -10.92
CA ASP A 54 8.48 2.96 -11.34
C ASP A 54 9.53 3.34 -10.29
N LEU A 55 9.98 2.32 -9.55
CA LEU A 55 11.04 2.42 -8.55
C LEU A 55 12.13 1.40 -8.87
N THR A 56 13.39 1.80 -8.67
CA THR A 56 14.48 0.82 -8.58
C THR A 56 14.34 0.00 -7.31
N ARG A 57 15.10 -1.08 -7.21
CA ARG A 57 15.14 -1.92 -6.00
C ARG A 57 15.53 -1.09 -4.76
N GLU A 58 16.56 -0.27 -4.90
CA GLU A 58 17.13 0.54 -3.83
C GLU A 58 16.14 1.65 -3.42
N GLU A 59 15.49 2.29 -4.39
CA GLU A 59 14.44 3.27 -4.12
C GLU A 59 13.26 2.63 -3.38
N ALA A 60 12.84 1.42 -3.77
CA ALA A 60 11.74 0.70 -3.12
C ALA A 60 12.07 0.33 -1.66
N HIS A 61 13.30 -0.10 -1.36
CA HIS A 61 13.74 -0.33 0.03
C HIS A 61 13.70 0.94 0.86
N LEU A 62 14.24 2.04 0.32
CA LEU A 62 14.23 3.33 1.02
C LEU A 62 12.78 3.76 1.32
N VAL A 63 11.88 3.65 0.34
CA VAL A 63 10.46 3.96 0.51
C VAL A 63 9.82 3.10 1.60
N CYS A 64 10.06 1.79 1.60
CA CYS A 64 9.56 0.90 2.62
C CYS A 64 10.04 1.27 4.02
N GLU A 65 11.35 1.46 4.21
CA GLU A 65 11.91 1.81 5.53
C GLU A 65 11.41 3.18 6.02
N ALA A 66 11.36 4.19 5.14
CA ALA A 66 10.91 5.53 5.49
C ALA A 66 9.44 5.58 5.92
N LEU A 67 8.61 4.68 5.40
CA LEU A 67 7.18 4.61 5.67
C LEU A 67 6.80 3.55 6.72
N SER A 68 7.76 2.75 7.20
CA SER A 68 7.52 1.68 8.19
C SER A 68 7.60 2.16 9.65
N THR A 69 7.60 3.46 9.91
CA THR A 69 7.76 3.98 11.27
C THR A 69 6.53 3.62 12.14
N PRO A 70 6.71 3.04 13.34
CA PRO A 70 5.60 2.50 14.15
C PRO A 70 4.53 3.52 14.56
N ASP A 71 4.93 4.78 14.69
CA ASP A 71 4.09 5.88 15.19
C ASP A 71 3.46 6.73 14.08
N ALA A 72 3.78 6.45 12.82
CA ALA A 72 3.15 7.11 11.68
C ALA A 72 2.06 6.20 11.12
N ASP A 73 0.85 6.74 11.01
CA ASP A 73 -0.14 6.25 10.04
C ASP A 73 0.03 7.13 8.79
N PRO A 74 0.98 6.78 7.89
CA PRO A 74 1.29 7.64 6.76
C PRO A 74 0.06 7.76 5.86
N SER A 75 -0.41 8.99 5.69
CA SER A 75 -1.43 9.30 4.70
C SER A 75 -0.78 9.55 3.34
N PRO A 76 -1.54 9.50 2.24
CA PRO A 76 -1.01 9.83 0.91
C PRO A 76 -0.30 11.19 0.87
N ASP A 77 -0.73 12.14 1.70
CA ASP A 77 -0.17 13.49 1.73
C ASP A 77 1.14 13.57 2.51
N THR A 78 1.39 12.63 3.44
CA THR A 78 2.60 12.64 4.27
C THR A 78 3.78 11.88 3.67
N ILE A 79 3.57 11.05 2.64
CA ILE A 79 4.62 10.20 2.02
C ILE A 79 5.88 11.01 1.72
N LEU A 80 5.74 12.15 1.03
CA LEU A 80 6.89 12.96 0.64
C LEU A 80 7.64 13.49 1.86
N GLY A 81 6.92 13.91 2.90
CA GLY A 81 7.50 14.37 4.16
C GLY A 81 8.29 13.26 4.86
N SER A 82 7.72 12.06 4.97
CA SER A 82 8.39 10.91 5.57
C SER A 82 9.67 10.52 4.84
N ILE A 83 9.66 10.56 3.50
CA ILE A 83 10.84 10.27 2.68
C ILE A 83 11.92 11.33 2.89
N LEU A 84 11.56 12.62 2.88
CA LEU A 84 12.50 13.70 3.12
C LEU A 84 13.12 13.63 4.53
N ILE A 85 12.33 13.26 5.54
CA ILE A 85 12.81 13.01 6.90
C ILE A 85 13.85 11.88 6.89
N ALA A 86 13.52 10.72 6.30
CA ALA A 86 14.42 9.58 6.26
C ALA A 86 15.72 9.86 5.48
N VAL A 87 15.66 10.68 4.43
CA VAL A 87 16.85 11.13 3.69
C VAL A 87 17.69 12.12 4.50
N HIS A 88 17.06 13.11 5.14
CA HIS A 88 17.80 14.19 5.80
C HIS A 88 18.30 13.83 7.21
N ILE A 89 17.54 13.03 7.95
CA ILE A 89 17.84 12.65 9.33
C ILE A 89 18.59 11.32 9.37
N ASP A 90 18.06 10.30 8.69
CA ASP A 90 18.61 8.93 8.76
C ASP A 90 19.61 8.62 7.64
N HIS A 91 19.76 9.54 6.67
CA HIS A 91 20.65 9.39 5.52
C HIS A 91 20.42 8.09 4.72
N LEU A 92 19.16 7.67 4.60
CA LEU A 92 18.83 6.42 3.89
C LEU A 92 19.22 6.45 2.42
N ASP A 93 19.25 7.62 1.79
CA ASP A 93 19.74 7.81 0.42
C ASP A 93 21.18 7.31 0.27
N ARG A 94 22.04 7.59 1.25
CA ARG A 94 23.44 7.14 1.24
C ARG A 94 23.54 5.65 1.53
N SER A 95 22.77 5.16 2.48
CA SER A 95 22.76 3.73 2.88
C SER A 95 22.34 2.81 1.73
N TYR A 96 21.37 3.26 0.92
CA TYR A 96 20.87 2.50 -0.23
C TYR A 96 21.48 2.92 -1.57
N GLY A 97 22.30 3.97 -1.62
CA GLY A 97 22.88 4.48 -2.87
C GLY A 97 21.86 5.10 -3.84
N VAL A 98 20.84 5.76 -3.30
CA VAL A 98 19.72 6.35 -4.06
C VAL A 98 19.97 7.84 -4.32
N ASP A 99 19.68 8.32 -5.54
CA ASP A 99 19.57 9.75 -5.81
C ASP A 99 18.28 10.31 -5.19
N ALA A 100 18.42 10.89 -4.00
CA ALA A 100 17.29 11.44 -3.25
C ALA A 100 16.50 12.49 -4.04
N ARG A 101 17.16 13.30 -4.88
CA ARG A 101 16.48 14.35 -5.66
C ARG A 101 15.64 13.73 -6.76
N ALA A 102 16.16 12.72 -7.46
CA ALA A 102 15.42 12.00 -8.48
C ALA A 102 14.21 11.27 -7.88
N LEU A 103 14.40 10.57 -6.76
CA LEU A 103 13.32 9.86 -6.06
C LEU A 103 12.22 10.83 -5.58
N THR A 104 12.59 11.94 -4.95
CA THR A 104 11.65 12.97 -4.49
C THR A 104 10.82 13.52 -5.64
N LEU A 105 11.43 13.72 -6.81
CA LEU A 105 10.71 14.18 -8.00
C LEU A 105 9.70 13.14 -8.49
N LYS A 106 10.06 11.86 -8.55
CA LYS A 106 9.14 10.76 -8.90
C LYS A 106 7.91 10.75 -7.98
N ILE A 107 8.15 10.77 -6.67
CA ILE A 107 7.10 10.71 -5.65
C ILE A 107 6.18 11.93 -5.72
N LYS A 108 6.74 13.13 -5.95
CA LYS A 108 5.95 14.36 -6.10
C LYS A 108 4.92 14.24 -7.22
N TRP A 109 5.26 13.52 -8.29
CA TRP A 109 4.38 13.31 -9.45
C TRP A 109 3.43 12.13 -9.30
N TRP A 110 3.49 11.38 -8.20
CA TRP A 110 2.51 10.32 -7.96
C TRP A 110 1.10 10.88 -7.79
N THR A 111 0.16 10.23 -8.47
CA THR A 111 -1.27 10.46 -8.24
C THR A 111 -1.66 10.00 -6.84
N VAL A 112 -2.82 10.45 -6.36
CA VAL A 112 -3.36 10.01 -5.07
C VAL A 112 -3.55 8.49 -5.05
N GLY A 113 -4.00 7.89 -6.15
CA GLY A 113 -4.16 6.44 -6.28
C GLY A 113 -2.84 5.67 -6.16
N GLN A 114 -1.80 6.14 -6.84
CA GLN A 114 -0.44 5.57 -6.72
C GLN A 114 0.10 5.65 -5.29
N ARG A 115 -0.15 6.77 -4.60
CA ARG A 115 0.26 6.94 -3.20
C ARG A 115 -0.44 5.94 -2.28
N TYR A 116 -1.75 5.75 -2.41
CA TYR A 116 -2.47 4.70 -1.67
C TYR A 116 -1.97 3.30 -2.00
N ALA A 117 -1.68 3.03 -3.28
CA ALA A 117 -1.16 1.74 -3.71
C ALA A 117 0.22 1.43 -3.11
N VAL A 118 1.09 2.45 -3.01
CA VAL A 118 2.39 2.31 -2.35
C VAL A 118 2.23 2.09 -0.85
N LEU A 119 1.36 2.84 -0.18
CA LEU A 119 1.09 2.65 1.26
C LEU A 119 0.62 1.23 1.58
N ASP A 120 -0.37 0.73 0.82
CA ASP A 120 -0.84 -0.66 0.94
C ASP A 120 0.30 -1.67 0.71
N ALA A 121 1.15 -1.45 -0.30
CA ALA A 121 2.27 -2.32 -0.58
C ALA A 121 3.35 -2.30 0.53
N VAL A 122 3.62 -1.14 1.11
CA VAL A 122 4.54 -0.99 2.26
C VAL A 122 3.99 -1.70 3.50
N GLU A 123 2.70 -1.57 3.78
CA GLU A 123 2.08 -2.27 4.90
C GLU A 123 2.21 -3.78 4.75
N ARG A 124 1.91 -4.32 3.56
CA ARG A 124 2.11 -5.75 3.26
C ARG A 124 3.58 -6.16 3.34
N TRP A 125 4.49 -5.27 2.94
CA TRP A 125 5.93 -5.55 3.01
C TRP A 125 6.40 -5.67 4.47
N ARG A 126 5.91 -4.79 5.36
CA ARG A 126 6.20 -4.84 6.79
C ARG A 126 5.76 -6.17 7.41
N LEU A 127 4.55 -6.64 7.07
CA LEU A 127 4.06 -7.94 7.55
C LEU A 127 4.96 -9.10 7.08
N LEU A 128 5.42 -9.08 5.83
CA LEU A 128 6.36 -10.09 5.33
C LEU A 128 7.74 -10.01 5.99
N LYS A 129 8.22 -8.80 6.29
CA LYS A 129 9.47 -8.57 7.03
C LYS A 129 9.37 -9.13 8.45
N ASP A 130 8.25 -8.96 9.13
CA ASP A 130 8.00 -9.52 10.47
C ASP A 130 7.96 -11.06 10.44
N GLU A 131 7.46 -11.63 9.35
CA GLU A 131 7.54 -13.07 9.05
C GLU A 131 8.95 -13.55 8.62
N ARG A 132 9.95 -12.67 8.64
CA ARG A 132 11.36 -12.93 8.27
C ARG A 132 11.53 -13.37 6.81
N VAL A 133 10.65 -12.93 5.93
CA VAL A 133 10.87 -13.06 4.49
C VAL A 133 12.04 -12.18 4.08
N ASP A 134 12.88 -12.67 3.18
CA ASP A 134 13.97 -11.88 2.61
C ASP A 134 13.45 -10.53 2.07
N PRO A 135 14.08 -9.38 2.41
CA PRO A 135 13.56 -8.07 2.05
C PRO A 135 13.37 -7.85 0.55
N ASP A 136 14.27 -8.37 -0.30
CA ASP A 136 14.11 -8.23 -1.76
C ASP A 136 12.94 -9.06 -2.26
N MET A 137 12.83 -10.30 -1.76
CA MET A 137 11.69 -11.15 -2.08
C MET A 137 10.38 -10.52 -1.63
N ALA A 138 10.36 -9.85 -0.47
CA ALA A 138 9.19 -9.12 0.01
C ALA A 138 8.82 -7.98 -0.95
N LEU A 139 9.77 -7.17 -1.43
CA LEU A 139 9.51 -6.11 -2.42
C LEU A 139 8.87 -6.66 -3.70
N VAL A 140 9.37 -7.79 -4.20
CA VAL A 140 8.83 -8.45 -5.39
C VAL A 140 7.41 -8.96 -5.13
N ARG A 141 7.18 -9.60 -3.98
CA ARG A 141 5.85 -10.12 -3.60
C ARG A 141 4.81 -9.02 -3.46
N VAL A 142 5.19 -7.85 -2.95
CA VAL A 142 4.24 -6.74 -2.80
C VAL A 142 4.04 -5.92 -4.06
N GLY A 143 4.90 -6.10 -5.06
CA GLY A 143 4.80 -5.47 -6.38
C GLY A 143 5.50 -4.11 -6.50
N LEU A 144 6.24 -3.67 -5.47
CA LEU A 144 7.00 -2.42 -5.45
C LEU A 144 8.27 -2.46 -6.31
N TYR A 145 8.82 -3.65 -6.53
CA TYR A 145 9.96 -3.86 -7.41
C TYR A 145 9.70 -5.04 -8.35
N ARG A 146 10.06 -4.89 -9.63
CA ARG A 146 9.93 -5.94 -10.65
C ARG A 146 11.29 -6.19 -11.27
N PRO A 147 11.90 -7.37 -11.04
CA PRO A 147 13.14 -7.73 -11.70
C PRO A 147 12.93 -7.72 -13.21
N LYS A 148 13.86 -7.10 -13.96
CA LYS A 148 13.82 -7.18 -15.42
C LYS A 148 13.97 -8.66 -15.82
N ARG A 149 13.02 -9.17 -16.61
CA ARG A 149 13.16 -10.50 -17.22
C ARG A 149 14.27 -10.39 -18.28
N HIS A 150 15.37 -11.09 -18.06
CA HIS A 150 16.44 -11.26 -19.04
C HIS A 150 16.05 -12.32 -20.08
#